data_AF-T1H7C4-F1
#
_entry.id   AF-T1H7C4-F1
#
_cell.length_a   1.000
_cell.length_b   1.000
_cell.length_c   1.000
_cell.angle_alpha   90.00
_cell.angle_beta   90.00
_cell.angle_gamma   90.00
#
_symmetry.space_group_name_H-M   'P 1'
#
loop_
_entity.id
_entity.type
_entity.pdbx_description
1 polymer ?
#
loop_
_entity_poly.entity_id
_entity_poly.type
_entity_poly.pdbx_seq_one_letter_code
_entity_poly.pdbx_strand_id
1 'polypeptide(L)'
;AIREIEKNNEKKVWTTIGSLLVKLPREKSLELLRKDQIQIDTEINKLRSDQKVLVNKHRDLEHKTAYPGTHLKAMSHDEMSALKRNLPLGTS
;
A
#
# COMPACT_ATOMS: atom_id res chain seq x y z
N ALA A 1 3.39 -0.20 -10.74
CA ALA A 1 4.44 -1.11 -11.25
C ALA A 1 3.90 -2.49 -11.59
N ILE A 2 3.49 -3.32 -10.61
CA ILE A 2 2.99 -4.70 -10.83
C ILE A 2 1.91 -4.76 -11.91
N ARG A 3 0.86 -3.95 -11.79
CA ARG A 3 -0.25 -3.90 -12.77
C ARG A 3 0.20 -3.64 -14.21
N GLU A 4 1.22 -2.80 -14.40
CA GLU A 4 1.70 -2.43 -15.73
C GLU A 4 2.59 -3.55 -16.31
N ILE A 5 3.40 -4.22 -15.49
CA ILE A 5 4.18 -5.39 -15.90
C ILE A 5 3.26 -6.58 -16.20
N GLU A 6 2.15 -6.72 -15.47
CA GLU A 6 1.17 -7.78 -15.71
C GLU A 6 0.46 -7.62 -17.06
N LYS A 7 0.16 -6.38 -17.47
CA LYS A 7 -0.41 -6.05 -18.78
C LYS A 7 0.57 -6.17 -19.93
N ASN A 8 1.88 -6.08 -19.66
CA ASN A 8 2.91 -6.20 -20.68
C ASN A 8 3.20 -7.70 -20.99
N ASN A 9 3.27 -8.05 -22.28
CA ASN A 9 3.58 -9.38 -22.79
C ASN A 9 5.08 -9.61 -23.09
N GLU A 10 5.95 -8.65 -22.78
CA GLU A 10 7.39 -8.79 -22.94
C GLU A 10 7.98 -9.84 -21.98
N LYS A 11 8.88 -10.69 -22.51
CA LYS A 11 9.57 -11.74 -21.73
C LYS A 11 10.57 -11.19 -20.71
N LYS A 12 11.08 -9.98 -20.92
CA LYS A 12 12.06 -9.32 -20.06
C LYS A 12 11.69 -7.86 -19.89
N VAL A 13 11.80 -7.36 -18.66
CA VAL A 13 11.47 -5.98 -18.31
C VAL A 13 12.70 -5.29 -17.72
N TRP A 14 12.78 -3.98 -17.91
CA TRP A 14 13.77 -3.15 -17.25
C TRP A 14 13.31 -2.84 -15.83
N THR A 15 14.13 -3.18 -14.85
CA THR A 15 13.85 -3.01 -13.43
C THR A 15 15.00 -2.23 -12.80
N THR A 16 14.67 -1.21 -12.01
CA THR A 16 15.66 -0.47 -11.21
C THR A 16 15.84 -1.12 -9.86
N ILE A 17 17.08 -1.46 -9.50
CA ILE A 17 17.46 -1.97 -8.19
C ILE A 17 18.50 -1.02 -7.62
N GLY A 18 18.10 -0.21 -6.63
CA GLY A 18 18.92 0.91 -6.15
C GLY A 18 19.22 1.88 -7.28
N SER A 19 20.51 2.14 -7.53
CA SER A 19 20.98 2.99 -8.63
C SER A 19 21.26 2.23 -9.93
N LEU A 20 20.98 0.93 -9.99
CA LEU A 20 21.27 0.08 -11.15
C LEU A 20 20.00 -0.16 -11.97
N LEU A 21 20.14 -0.11 -13.29
CA LEU A 21 19.10 -0.49 -14.24
C LEU A 21 19.45 -1.86 -14.82
N VAL A 22 18.63 -2.87 -14.53
CA VAL A 22 18.87 -4.27 -14.94
C VAL A 22 17.71 -4.80 -15.77
N LYS A 23 18.00 -5.63 -16.77
CA LYS A 23 16.99 -6.31 -17.58
C LYS A 23 16.74 -7.71 -17.03
N LEU A 24 15.60 -7.91 -16.39
CA LEU A 24 15.25 -9.16 -15.72
C LEU A 24 14.11 -9.87 -16.44
N PRO A 25 14.01 -11.21 -16.32
CA PRO A 25 12.79 -11.93 -16.71
C PRO A 25 11.57 -11.33 -16.02
N ARG A 26 10.46 -11.24 -16.75
CA ARG A 26 9.21 -10.66 -16.26
C ARG A 26 8.76 -11.31 -14.95
N GLU A 27 8.79 -12.63 -14.90
CA GLU A 27 8.39 -13.43 -13.74
C GLU A 27 9.22 -13.07 -12.51
N LYS A 28 10.53 -12.88 -12.70
CA LYS A 28 11.43 -12.52 -11.60
C LYS A 28 11.17 -11.10 -11.10
N SER A 29 10.93 -10.15 -12.00
CA SER A 29 10.58 -8.78 -11.60
C SER A 29 9.23 -8.73 -10.87
N LEU A 30 8.25 -9.54 -11.26
CA LEU A 30 6.95 -9.63 -10.58
C LEU A 30 7.08 -10.25 -9.19
N GLU A 31 7.87 -11.32 -9.06
CA GLU A 31 8.17 -11.95 -7.76
C GLU A 31 8.77 -10.94 -6.78
N LEU A 32 9.79 -10.20 -7.22
CA LEU A 32 10.46 -9.18 -6.42
C LEU A 32 9.47 -8.10 -5.96
N LEU A 33 8.71 -7.51 -6.88
CA LEU A 33 7.75 -6.47 -6.55
C LEU A 33 6.63 -6.94 -5.61
N ARG A 34 6.16 -8.19 -5.75
CA ARG A 34 5.16 -8.78 -4.84
C ARG A 34 5.72 -9.00 -3.44
N LYS A 35 6.98 -9.43 -3.35
CA LYS A 35 7.67 -9.58 -2.06
C LYS A 35 7.84 -8.22 -1.37
N ASP A 36 8.25 -7.20 -2.12
CA ASP A 36 8.39 -5.84 -1.61
C ASP A 36 7.04 -5.30 -1.10
N GLN A 37 5.96 -5.55 -1.84
CA GLN A 37 4.61 -5.15 -1.40
C GLN A 37 4.24 -5.77 -0.06
N ILE A 38 4.46 -7.08 0.13
CA ILE A 38 4.19 -7.77 1.40
C ILE A 38 5.05 -7.21 2.54
N GLN A 39 6.33 -6.95 2.27
CA GLN A 39 7.24 -6.40 3.27
C GLN A 39 6.80 -5.00 3.72
N ILE A 40 6.51 -4.11 2.76
CA ILE A 40 6.03 -2.75 3.04
C ILE A 40 4.73 -2.79 3.85
N ASP A 41 3.77 -3.64 3.47
CA ASP A 41 2.50 -3.77 4.20
C ASP A 41 2.72 -4.26 5.64
N THR A 42 3.66 -5.18 5.84
CA THR A 42 4.03 -5.67 7.17
C THR A 42 4.66 -4.56 8.02
N GLU A 43 5.57 -3.79 7.46
CA GLU A 43 6.22 -2.67 8.14
C GLU A 43 5.23 -1.56 8.49
N ILE A 44 4.30 -1.23 7.59
CA ILE A 44 3.20 -0.28 7.86
C ILE A 44 2.36 -0.74 9.05
N ASN A 45 1.99 -2.02 9.10
CA ASN A 45 1.18 -2.56 10.20
C ASN A 45 1.93 -2.54 11.53
N LYS A 46 3.23 -2.82 11.51
CA LYS A 46 4.09 -2.71 12.69
C LYS A 46 4.15 -1.26 13.18
N LEU A 47 4.43 -0.30 12.30
CA LEU A 47 4.47 1.13 12.63
C LEU A 47 3.14 1.62 13.23
N ARG A 48 2.00 1.20 12.66
CA ARG A 48 0.66 1.54 13.20
C ARG A 48 0.43 0.97 14.59
N SER A 49 0.89 -0.25 14.84
CA SER A 49 0.78 -0.91 16.15
C SER A 49 1.63 -0.19 17.19
N ASP A 50 2.88 0.11 16.85
CA ASP A 50 3.80 0.84 17.72
C ASP A 50 3.27 2.25 18.04
N GLN A 51 2.75 2.95 17.03
CA GLN A 51 2.11 4.25 17.22
C GLN A 51 0.90 4.14 18.17
N LYS A 52 0.06 3.12 18.04
CA LYS A 52 -1.08 2.92 18.93
C LYS A 52 -0.65 2.73 20.38
N VAL A 53 0.40 1.95 20.63
CA VAL A 53 0.98 1.76 21.97
C VAL A 53 1.48 3.08 22.55
N LEU A 54 2.26 3.84 21.77
CA LEU A 54 2.83 5.11 22.22
C LEU A 54 1.74 6.16 22.51
N VAL A 55 0.74 6.27 21.64
CA VAL A 55 -0.38 7.20 21.82
C VAL A 55 -1.21 6.83 23.05
N ASN A 56 -1.47 5.54 23.28
CA ASN A 56 -2.18 5.11 24.48
C ASN A 56 -1.40 5.44 25.74
N LYS A 57 -0.09 5.16 25.79
CA LYS A 57 0.76 5.53 26.91
C LYS A 57 0.68 7.04 27.22
N HIS A 58 0.69 7.88 26.19
CA HIS A 58 0.53 9.33 26.37
C HIS A 58 -0.86 9.69 26.91
N ARG A 59 -1.92 9.10 26.37
CA ARG A 59 -3.29 9.36 26.82
C ARG A 59 -3.54 8.88 28.25
N ASP A 60 -2.94 7.77 28.65
CA ASP A 60 -3.02 7.26 30.02
C ASP A 60 -2.41 8.26 31.01
N LEU A 61 -1.27 8.88 30.65
CA LEU A 61 -0.65 9.96 31.43
C LEU A 61 -1.53 11.23 31.50
N GLU A 62 -2.31 11.49 30.46
CA GLU A 62 -3.26 12.61 30.41
C GLU A 62 -4.65 12.26 30.97
N HIS A 63 -4.84 11.06 31.53
CA HIS A 63 -6.14 10.53 31.97
C HIS A 63 -7.25 10.58 30.89
N LYS A 64 -6.86 10.40 29.62
CA LYS A 64 -7.77 10.36 28.46
C LYS A 64 -8.11 8.93 28.07
N THR A 65 -9.24 8.75 27.38
CA THR A 65 -9.69 7.45 26.89
C THR A 65 -8.78 6.89 25.80
N ALA A 66 -8.69 5.56 25.70
CA ALA A 66 -7.82 4.86 24.75
C ALA A 66 -8.02 5.31 23.29
N TYR A 67 -6.93 5.35 22.54
CA TYR A 67 -6.93 5.71 21.12
C TYR A 67 -7.57 4.59 20.28
N PRO A 68 -8.67 4.90 19.55
CA PRO A 68 -9.37 3.88 18.77
C PRO A 68 -8.56 3.40 17.56
N GLY A 69 -7.54 4.15 17.12
CA GLY A 69 -6.76 3.84 15.92
C GLY A 69 -7.10 4.77 14.76
N THR A 70 -6.36 4.65 13.64
CA THR A 70 -6.57 5.46 12.44
C THR A 70 -7.62 4.87 11.49
N HIS A 71 -7.96 3.57 11.57
CA HIS A 71 -8.95 2.87 10.73
C HIS A 71 -8.81 3.12 9.21
N LEU A 72 -7.63 3.51 8.74
CA LEU A 72 -7.38 3.79 7.32
C LEU A 72 -7.07 2.49 6.58
N LYS A 73 -8.09 1.92 5.93
CA LYS A 73 -7.95 0.88 4.93
C LYS A 73 -7.71 1.54 3.56
N ALA A 74 -6.74 1.04 2.79
CA ALA A 74 -6.61 1.46 1.41
C ALA A 74 -7.88 1.07 0.65
N MET A 75 -8.48 2.05 -0.02
CA MET A 75 -9.72 1.85 -0.76
C MET A 75 -9.49 0.86 -1.91
N SER A 76 -10.33 -0.15 -2.02
CA SER A 76 -10.25 -1.15 -3.08
C SER A 76 -10.70 -0.57 -4.43
N HIS A 77 -10.35 -1.25 -5.52
CA HIS A 77 -10.80 -0.86 -6.86
C HIS A 77 -12.34 -0.88 -6.97
N ASP A 78 -12.99 -1.82 -6.30
CA ASP A 78 -14.45 -1.96 -6.30
C ASP A 78 -15.11 -0.87 -5.47
N GLU A 79 -14.53 -0.54 -4.30
CA GLU A 79 -14.97 0.57 -3.45
C GLU A 79 -14.85 1.91 -4.23
N MET A 80 -13.72 2.14 -4.91
CA MET A 80 -13.51 3.33 -5.75
C MET A 80 -14.44 3.38 -6.97
N SER A 81 -14.69 2.25 -7.62
CA SER A 81 -15.60 2.17 -8.78
C SER A 81 -17.06 2.39 -8.38
N ALA A 82 -17.46 1.86 -7.22
CA ALA A 82 -18.77 2.12 -6.63
C ALA A 82 -18.95 3.59 -6.27
N LEU A 83 -17.91 4.24 -5.70
CA LEU A 83 -17.94 5.69 -5.46
C LEU A 83 -18.10 6.47 -6.78
N LYS A 84 -17.33 6.15 -7.82
CA LYS A 84 -17.47 6.83 -9.13
C LYS A 84 -18.86 6.70 -9.75
N ARG A 85 -19.51 5.54 -9.58
CA ARG A 85 -20.86 5.30 -10.10
C ARG A 85 -21.93 6.04 -9.30
N ASN A 86 -21.72 6.23 -8.00
CA ASN A 86 -22.72 6.75 -7.08
C ASN A 86 -22.51 8.22 -6.68
N LEU A 87 -21.34 8.80 -6.98
CA LEU A 87 -21.03 10.20 -6.70
C LEU A 87 -21.47 11.06 -7.91
N PRO A 88 -22.39 12.03 -7.74
CA PRO A 88 -22.71 13.00 -8.78
C PRO A 88 -21.55 14.00 -8.87
N LEU A 89 -20.43 13.60 -9.46
CA LEU A 89 -19.45 14.56 -9.97
C LEU A 89 -20.07 15.15 -11.22
N GLY A 90 -20.52 16.40 -11.09
CA GLY A 90 -21.24 17.14 -12.11
C GLY A 90 -20.62 16.97 -13.48
N THR A 91 -21.35 16.29 -14.37
CA THR A 91 -21.26 16.49 -15.80
C THR A 91 -21.98 17.79 -16.11
N SER A 92 -21.23 18.88 -16.27
CA SER A 92 -21.56 19.99 -17.15
C SER A 92 -20.45 20.07 -18.20
#